data_AF-A0A495V3R0-F1
#
_entry.id   AF-A0A495V3R0-F1
#
_cell.length_a   1.000
_cell.length_b   1.000
_cell.length_c   1.000
_cell.angle_alpha   90.00
_cell.angle_beta   90.00
_cell.angle_gamma   90.00
#
_symmetry.space_group_name_H-M   'P 1'
#
loop_
_entity.id
_entity.type
_entity.pdbx_description
1 polymer ?
#
loop_
_entity_poly.entity_id
_entity_poly.type
_entity_poly.pdbx_seq_one_letter_code
_entity_poly.pdbx_strand_id
1 'polypeptide(L)'
;MSKSTLNALAALIVLATTVIPSHAGDLKLLLDETTSVIPTDVTYRLSPDGLEVKGWVAKRTAHAGRMQGHVEIRLLDETGLVLAHKDTSMVHYSPTRSNPQKASFSTLVPEVPSGTATIEVAHRVGKTSAER
;
A
#
# COMPACT_ATOMS: atom_id res chain seq x y z
N MET A 1 -27.63 1.52 -66.65
CA MET A 1 -26.61 2.25 -65.86
C MET A 1 -27.21 2.53 -64.48
N SER A 2 -26.91 1.71 -63.48
CA SER A 2 -27.39 1.91 -62.10
C SER A 2 -26.23 2.39 -61.24
N LYS A 3 -26.36 3.58 -60.64
CA LYS A 3 -25.39 4.14 -59.70
C LYS A 3 -25.94 3.92 -58.29
N SER A 4 -25.34 2.99 -57.55
CA SER A 4 -25.61 2.81 -56.13
C SER A 4 -24.89 3.89 -55.33
N THR A 5 -25.65 4.77 -54.67
CA THR A 5 -25.13 5.72 -53.69
C THR A 5 -25.02 5.04 -52.33
N LEU A 6 -23.79 4.82 -51.88
CA LEU A 6 -23.45 4.37 -50.53
C LEU A 6 -23.61 5.54 -49.55
N ASN A 7 -24.59 5.45 -48.65
CA ASN A 7 -24.66 6.30 -47.46
C ASN A 7 -23.72 5.73 -46.38
N ALA A 8 -22.57 6.34 -46.19
CA ALA A 8 -21.71 6.06 -45.04
C ALA A 8 -22.15 6.94 -43.86
N LEU A 9 -22.94 6.36 -42.95
CA LEU A 9 -23.28 6.95 -41.67
C LEU A 9 -22.03 6.93 -40.78
N ALA A 10 -21.39 8.08 -40.59
CA ALA A 10 -20.27 8.24 -39.68
C ALA A 10 -20.78 8.17 -38.23
N ALA A 11 -20.53 7.05 -37.56
CA ALA A 11 -20.74 6.90 -36.13
C ALA A 11 -19.62 7.67 -35.39
N LEU A 12 -19.98 8.81 -34.81
CA LEU A 12 -19.11 9.59 -33.93
C LEU A 12 -18.93 8.83 -32.61
N ILE A 13 -17.84 8.09 -32.47
CA ILE A 13 -17.43 7.48 -31.21
C ILE A 13 -16.92 8.62 -30.32
N VAL A 14 -17.75 9.07 -29.39
CA VAL A 14 -17.33 9.91 -28.27
C VAL A 14 -16.47 9.04 -27.36
N LEU A 15 -15.15 9.08 -27.55
CA LEU A 15 -14.22 8.57 -26.54
C LEU A 15 -14.40 9.45 -25.30
N ALA A 16 -15.15 8.94 -24.33
CA ALA A 16 -15.09 9.42 -22.96
C ALA A 16 -13.67 9.11 -22.46
N THR A 17 -12.79 10.10 -22.57
CA THR A 17 -11.53 10.12 -21.84
C THR A 17 -11.87 10.15 -20.36
N THR A 18 -11.99 8.97 -19.75
CA THR A 18 -11.88 8.84 -18.30
C THR A 18 -10.48 9.31 -17.94
N VAL A 19 -10.38 10.59 -17.56
CA VAL A 19 -9.20 11.15 -16.93
C VAL A 19 -9.07 10.40 -15.62
N ILE A 20 -8.29 9.32 -15.62
CA ILE A 20 -7.77 8.73 -14.40
C ILE A 20 -6.93 9.86 -13.81
N PRO A 21 -7.32 10.49 -12.69
CA PRO A 21 -6.41 11.41 -12.03
C PRO A 21 -5.22 10.55 -11.62
N SER A 22 -4.13 10.70 -12.38
CA SER A 22 -2.85 10.13 -12.03
C SER A 22 -2.40 10.87 -10.77
N HIS A 23 -2.87 10.42 -9.61
CA HIS A 23 -2.33 10.77 -8.31
C HIS A 23 -0.97 10.09 -8.09
N ALA A 24 -0.15 10.02 -9.14
CA ALA A 24 1.29 9.85 -9.02
C ALA A 24 1.91 11.18 -8.54
N GLY A 25 1.34 11.77 -7.49
CA GLY A 25 2.13 12.56 -6.57
C GLY A 25 3.05 11.57 -5.88
N ASP A 26 4.34 11.86 -5.88
CA ASP A 26 5.40 11.01 -5.34
C ASP A 26 5.14 10.75 -3.84
N LEU A 27 4.40 9.68 -3.54
CA LEU A 27 3.99 9.35 -2.16
C LEU A 27 5.25 9.07 -1.37
N LYS A 28 5.45 9.82 -0.28
CA LYS A 28 6.61 9.61 0.58
C LYS A 28 6.37 8.36 1.41
N LEU A 29 7.37 7.50 1.48
CA LEU A 29 7.35 6.33 2.35
C LEU A 29 8.08 6.64 3.66
N LEU A 30 7.38 6.54 4.78
CA LEU A 30 7.91 6.72 6.12
C LEU A 30 7.87 5.38 6.86
N LEU A 31 9.00 4.94 7.38
CA LEU A 31 9.11 3.71 8.16
C LEU A 31 9.28 4.06 9.64
N ASP A 32 8.37 3.58 10.48
CA ASP A 32 8.49 3.76 11.93
C ASP A 32 9.57 2.82 12.48
N GLU A 33 10.66 3.43 12.92
CA GLU A 33 11.83 2.77 13.48
C GLU A 33 11.92 2.89 15.01
N THR A 34 10.84 3.28 15.68
CA THR A 34 10.85 3.50 17.14
C THR A 34 10.87 2.19 17.95
N THR A 35 10.50 1.06 17.34
CA THR A 35 10.39 -0.25 17.99
C THR A 35 11.61 -1.16 17.74
N SER A 36 11.70 -2.26 18.49
CA SER A 36 12.77 -3.27 18.32
C SER A 36 12.58 -4.15 17.08
N VAL A 37 11.37 -4.20 16.55
CA VAL A 37 11.01 -4.77 15.25
C VAL A 37 10.65 -3.61 14.34
N ILE A 38 11.32 -3.49 13.19
CA ILE A 38 11.17 -2.35 12.28
C ILE A 38 10.74 -2.85 10.89
N PRO A 39 9.89 -2.09 10.17
CA PRO A 39 9.66 -2.32 8.75
C PRO A 39 10.94 -2.13 7.93
N THR A 40 11.16 -3.01 6.96
CA THR A 40 12.33 -3.01 6.06
C THR A 40 11.91 -3.45 4.66
N ASP A 41 12.64 -3.01 3.63
CA ASP A 41 12.41 -3.42 2.24
C ASP A 41 10.95 -3.22 1.79
N VAL A 42 10.34 -2.12 2.25
CA VAL A 42 8.94 -1.80 1.98
C VAL A 42 8.82 -1.16 0.60
N THR A 43 7.85 -1.65 -0.17
CA THR A 43 7.50 -1.16 -1.50
C THR A 43 5.99 -0.93 -1.55
N TYR A 44 5.58 0.02 -2.38
CA TYR A 44 4.18 0.27 -2.63
C TYR A 44 3.92 0.40 -4.14
N ARG A 45 2.68 0.13 -4.53
CA ARG A 45 2.21 0.30 -5.89
C ARG A 45 0.78 0.81 -5.87
N LEU A 46 0.54 1.95 -6.51
CA LEU A 46 -0.79 2.46 -6.74
C LEU A 46 -1.38 1.79 -8.00
N SER A 47 -2.58 1.24 -7.88
CA SER A 47 -3.34 0.63 -8.98
C SER A 47 -4.80 1.09 -8.92
N PRO A 48 -5.63 0.77 -9.94
CA PRO A 48 -7.07 1.05 -9.89
C PRO A 48 -7.80 0.36 -8.72
N ASP A 49 -7.24 -0.74 -8.20
CA ASP A 49 -7.80 -1.48 -7.07
C ASP A 49 -7.43 -0.87 -5.70
N GLY A 50 -6.55 0.14 -5.69
CA GLY A 50 -6.09 0.82 -4.50
C GLY A 50 -4.56 0.87 -4.38
N LEU A 51 -4.07 1.08 -3.16
CA LEU A 51 -2.65 1.09 -2.83
C LEU A 51 -2.23 -0.25 -2.26
N GLU A 52 -1.44 -0.99 -3.03
CA GLU A 52 -0.76 -2.20 -2.56
C GLU A 52 0.50 -1.80 -1.79
N VAL A 53 0.65 -2.27 -0.55
CA VAL A 53 1.86 -2.07 0.27
C VAL A 53 2.36 -3.41 0.74
N LYS A 54 3.64 -3.70 0.48
CA LYS A 54 4.28 -4.95 0.87
C LYS A 54 5.71 -4.73 1.31
N GLY A 55 6.19 -5.60 2.17
CA GLY A 55 7.56 -5.51 2.64
C GLY A 55 7.86 -6.56 3.69
N TRP A 56 8.85 -6.25 4.50
CA TRP A 56 9.30 -7.10 5.58
C TRP A 56 9.29 -6.33 6.89
N VAL A 57 9.21 -7.07 7.99
CA VAL A 57 9.59 -6.59 9.31
C VAL A 57 10.76 -7.42 9.80
N ALA A 58 11.73 -6.75 10.41
CA ALA A 58 12.95 -7.37 10.90
C ALA A 58 13.24 -6.89 12.32
N LYS A 59 13.86 -7.76 13.14
CA LYS A 59 14.39 -7.32 14.43
C LYS A 59 15.64 -6.48 14.20
N ARG A 60 15.72 -5.35 14.91
CA ARG A 60 16.92 -4.50 14.98
C ARG A 60 18.09 -5.23 15.62
N THR A 61 17.83 -6.04 16.64
CA THR A 61 18.85 -6.82 17.35
C THR A 61 18.58 -8.31 17.21
N ALA A 62 19.62 -9.05 16.84
CA ALA A 62 19.63 -10.50 16.82
C ALA A 62 19.22 -11.06 18.20
N HIS A 63 18.41 -12.13 18.23
CA HIS A 63 17.98 -12.87 19.42
C HIS A 63 17.06 -12.11 20.41
N ALA A 64 16.54 -10.93 20.03
CA ALA A 64 15.57 -10.20 20.85
C ALA A 64 14.17 -10.86 20.79
N GLY A 65 13.85 -11.70 21.77
CA GLY A 65 12.48 -12.20 22.04
C GLY A 65 11.78 -12.91 20.87
N ARG A 66 10.44 -13.01 20.92
CA ARG A 66 9.60 -13.44 19.78
C ARG A 66 9.10 -12.21 19.01
N MET A 67 8.97 -12.31 17.69
CA MET A 67 8.27 -11.30 16.90
C MET A 67 6.76 -11.53 17.01
N GLN A 68 6.03 -10.56 17.56
CA GLN A 68 4.57 -10.57 17.72
C GLN A 68 3.99 -9.24 17.26
N GLY A 69 2.69 -9.20 17.03
CA GLY A 69 1.96 -7.99 16.65
C GLY A 69 1.50 -7.99 15.20
N HIS A 70 1.39 -6.80 14.62
CA HIS A 70 0.91 -6.56 13.27
C HIS A 70 1.66 -5.37 12.65
N VAL A 71 1.43 -5.16 11.35
CA VAL A 71 1.90 -3.97 10.64
C VAL A 71 0.70 -3.05 10.44
N GLU A 72 0.88 -1.79 10.83
CA GLU A 72 -0.08 -0.72 10.65
C GLU A 72 0.38 0.14 9.46
N ILE A 73 -0.51 0.36 8.50
CA ILE A 73 -0.30 1.24 7.36
C ILE A 73 -1.21 2.45 7.55
N ARG A 74 -0.64 3.65 7.57
CA ARG A 74 -1.38 4.91 7.66
C ARG A 74 -1.11 5.78 6.44
N LEU A 75 -2.17 6.37 5.91
CA LEU A 75 -2.11 7.37 4.86
C LEU A 75 -2.25 8.73 5.52
N LEU A 76 -1.23 9.57 5.35
CA LEU A 76 -1.15 10.88 5.97
C LEU A 76 -1.22 11.98 4.90
N ASP A 77 -1.79 13.11 5.26
CA ASP A 77 -1.68 14.34 4.45
C ASP A 77 -0.31 15.02 4.63
N GLU A 78 -0.12 16.19 3.99
CA GLU A 78 1.13 16.97 4.10
C GLU A 78 1.41 17.51 5.52
N THR A 79 0.39 17.60 6.37
CA THR A 79 0.50 18.07 7.76
C THR A 79 0.77 16.93 8.74
N GLY A 80 0.69 15.68 8.28
CA GLY A 80 0.81 14.48 9.10
C GLY A 80 -0.51 13.99 9.70
N LEU A 81 -1.66 14.51 9.28
CA LEU A 81 -2.97 14.05 9.71
C LEU A 81 -3.30 12.70 9.06
N VAL A 82 -3.78 11.75 9.85
CA VAL A 82 -4.20 10.43 9.36
C VAL A 82 -5.51 10.54 8.58
N LEU A 83 -5.46 10.26 7.28
CA LEU A 83 -6.62 10.21 6.39
C LEU A 83 -7.23 8.81 6.32
N ALA A 84 -6.40 7.77 6.36
CA ALA A 84 -6.82 6.38 6.35
C ALA A 84 -5.81 5.50 7.09
N HIS A 85 -6.27 4.36 7.60
CA HIS A 85 -5.41 3.36 8.21
C HIS A 85 -5.84 1.94 7.83
N LYS A 86 -4.89 1.00 7.90
CA LYS A 86 -5.12 -0.43 7.65
C LYS A 86 -4.13 -1.26 8.45
N ASP A 87 -4.64 -2.23 9.21
CA ASP A 87 -3.81 -3.23 9.86
C ASP A 87 -3.63 -4.45 8.94
N THR A 88 -2.45 -5.07 8.99
CA THR A 88 -2.18 -6.34 8.31
C THR A 88 -1.32 -7.27 9.17
N SER A 89 -1.57 -8.56 9.00
CA SER A 89 -0.84 -9.61 9.69
C SER A 89 0.54 -9.83 9.10
N MET A 90 1.48 -10.18 9.97
CA MET A 90 2.81 -10.63 9.58
C MET A 90 2.78 -12.13 9.25
N VAL A 91 3.36 -12.52 8.12
CA VAL A 91 3.35 -13.89 7.56
C VAL A 91 4.76 -14.33 7.14
N HIS A 92 4.90 -15.59 6.69
CA HIS A 92 6.15 -16.17 6.19
C HIS A 92 7.40 -15.90 7.04
N TYR A 93 7.31 -16.24 8.33
CA TYR A 93 8.39 -16.13 9.29
C TYR A 93 9.60 -16.96 8.84
N SER A 94 10.67 -16.29 8.42
CA SER A 94 11.89 -16.92 7.90
C SER A 94 13.02 -16.78 8.93
N PRO A 95 13.39 -17.84 9.67
CA PRO A 95 14.59 -17.85 10.48
C PRO A 95 15.81 -18.17 9.59
N THR A 96 16.78 -17.28 9.49
CA THR A 96 18.08 -17.56 8.85
C THR A 96 19.12 -17.97 9.90
N ARG A 97 20.13 -18.74 9.47
CA ARG A 97 21.18 -19.33 10.33
C ARG A 97 22.02 -18.29 11.10
N SER A 98 21.94 -17.01 10.74
CA SER A 98 22.72 -15.88 11.25
C SER A 98 21.87 -14.73 11.87
N ASN A 99 20.54 -14.88 11.99
CA ASN A 99 19.54 -13.89 12.48
C ASN A 99 19.29 -12.68 11.54
N PRO A 100 18.12 -11.98 11.57
CA PRO A 100 16.97 -12.12 12.47
C PRO A 100 15.77 -12.78 11.80
N GLN A 101 14.89 -13.39 12.61
CA GLN A 101 13.52 -13.70 12.21
C GLN A 101 12.94 -12.49 11.47
N LYS A 102 12.69 -12.62 10.17
CA LYS A 102 11.91 -11.66 9.40
C LYS A 102 10.53 -12.23 9.16
N ALA A 103 9.53 -11.38 9.09
CA ALA A 103 8.20 -11.74 8.62
C ALA A 103 7.84 -10.81 7.47
N SER A 104 7.21 -11.33 6.42
CA SER A 104 6.68 -10.50 5.35
C SER A 104 5.29 -10.00 5.70
N PHE A 105 4.89 -8.92 5.06
CA PHE A 105 3.51 -8.46 5.07
C PHE A 105 3.13 -7.98 3.68
N SER A 106 1.85 -8.07 3.38
CA SER A 106 1.26 -7.50 2.17
C SER A 106 -0.18 -7.09 2.49
N THR A 107 -0.60 -5.94 1.97
CA THR A 107 -1.97 -5.47 2.12
C THR A 107 -2.38 -4.59 0.95
N LEU A 108 -3.68 -4.48 0.76
CA LEU A 108 -4.31 -3.56 -0.17
C LEU A 108 -5.16 -2.56 0.63
N VAL A 109 -4.86 -1.28 0.46
CA VAL A 109 -5.70 -0.18 0.93
C VAL A 109 -6.60 0.23 -0.24
N PRO A 110 -7.88 -0.19 -0.25
CA PRO A 110 -8.73 -0.10 -1.45
C PRO A 110 -9.09 1.33 -1.85
N GLU A 111 -9.17 2.23 -0.88
CA GLU A 111 -9.48 3.65 -1.11
C GLU A 111 -8.34 4.51 -0.58
N VAL A 112 -7.69 5.24 -1.48
CA VAL A 112 -6.63 6.19 -1.14
C VAL A 112 -7.24 7.59 -1.15
N PRO A 113 -7.44 8.22 0.02
CA PRO A 113 -8.06 9.53 0.07
C PRO A 113 -7.28 10.57 -0.74
N SER A 114 -8.00 11.45 -1.43
CA SER A 114 -7.40 12.61 -2.08
C SER A 114 -6.67 13.47 -1.04
N GLY A 115 -5.46 13.94 -1.36
CA GLY A 115 -4.62 14.68 -0.41
C GLY A 115 -3.66 13.80 0.39
N THR A 116 -3.65 12.48 0.17
CA THR A 116 -2.60 11.61 0.71
C THR A 116 -1.24 12.03 0.14
N ALA A 117 -0.30 12.32 1.03
CA ALA A 117 1.07 12.71 0.69
C ALA A 117 2.11 11.69 1.20
N THR A 118 1.82 11.02 2.31
CA THR A 118 2.76 10.10 2.96
C THR A 118 2.09 8.78 3.30
N ILE A 119 2.82 7.68 3.08
CA ILE A 119 2.49 6.34 3.56
C ILE A 119 3.40 6.08 4.77
N GLU A 120 2.83 6.03 5.96
CA GLU A 120 3.52 5.57 7.16
C GLU A 120 3.30 4.07 7.31
N VAL A 121 4.39 3.32 7.51
CA VAL A 121 4.35 1.90 7.83
C VAL A 121 5.01 1.69 9.17
N ALA A 122 4.29 1.08 10.10
CA ALA A 122 4.75 0.87 11.47
C ALA A 122 4.51 -0.55 11.97
N HIS A 123 5.39 -1.02 12.84
CA HIS A 123 5.13 -2.23 13.63
C HIS A 123 4.43 -1.86 14.93
N ARG A 124 3.36 -2.60 15.27
CA ARG A 124 2.59 -2.39 16.50
C ARG A 124 2.39 -3.71 17.24
N VAL A 125 2.31 -3.62 18.56
CA VAL A 125 2.00 -4.75 19.45
C VAL A 125 0.68 -4.46 20.17
N GLY A 126 -0.27 -5.38 20.10
CA GLY A 126 -1.61 -5.21 20.67
C GLY A 126 -2.71 -5.71 19.74
N LYS A 127 -3.98 -5.52 20.14
CA LYS A 127 -5.15 -5.87 19.33
C LYS A 127 -5.20 -5.03 18.05
N THR A 128 -5.56 -5.64 16.94
CA THR A 128 -5.85 -4.92 15.70
C THR A 128 -7.17 -4.16 15.85
N SER A 129 -7.36 -3.11 15.06
CA SER A 129 -8.62 -2.35 15.04
C SER A 129 -9.82 -3.19 14.59
N ALA A 130 -9.56 -4.35 13.97
CA ALA A 130 -10.56 -5.33 13.55
C ALA A 130 -11.07 -6.26 14.68
N GLU A 131 -10.47 -6.22 15.87
CA GLU A 131 -10.85 -7.06 17.03
C GLU A 131 -11.62 -6.29 18.12
N ARG A 132 -12.29 -5.19 17.78
CA ARG A 132 -13.21 -4.46 18.69
C ARG A 132 -14.67 -4.73 18.39
#